data_AF-A0A836HLL9-F1
#
_entry.id   AF-A0A836HLL9-F1
#
_cell.length_a   1.000
_cell.length_b   1.000
_cell.length_c   1.000
_cell.angle_alpha   90.00
_cell.angle_beta   90.00
_cell.angle_gamma   90.00
#
_symmetry.space_group_name_H-M   'P 1'
#
loop_
_entity.id
_entity.type
_entity.pdbx_description
1 polymer ?
#
loop_
_entity_poly.entity_id
_entity_poly.type
_entity_poly.pdbx_seq_one_letter_code
_entity_poly.pdbx_strand_id
1 'polypeptide(L)'
;MLRSHRRALLLLLRSSCEGPSWQSAHFRGTCSRTVTAAALCVSRRYESSAGPTTGDCRASGPHVALSNKMVKVKYEEVWQLWNEGNLFSLQVAQMRDFLADVGITVDPTAKKAAVVRRMEEYLHKKDSAEQRGSASAAAGAAEGAGRENEQGYGNWAGAGTTQPEPLLDLAQAGFYKGTANMVPKAFQLLTTGSCAEAVVRRVNTSTFPGFPANTECYTLSSSDAAGALQTRYSKVLQWCLLNMSNLRMDGELTVEIGKLLLTPAAMRYSEAVVSAYTLQQRLQLTKPYTWVSTAPESAVPLVEAFLQERGFQPVSKNARLTYEGGIKRAKDKLEVVLNEHMKVEGVYGEWVDVQTAFCTSVERPDCRILLRSRPAVSAQDCETYARIPIIELADDDVSDVLPPENGQLVYLSENETRHFERLNERGIAIAVRETRRQPLIVLRDEEEDPRLEYQISVTIPASAGSHSMDVRAVGLEVLTLSDELSTLLKEPFNEAYRCVPALAAGSAAAAA
;
A
#
# COMPACT_ATOMS: atom_id res chain seq x y z
N MET A 1 -29.93 8.33 -26.36
CA MET A 1 -30.78 9.51 -26.11
C MET A 1 -32.28 9.28 -26.33
N LEU A 2 -32.81 8.10 -25.98
CA LEU A 2 -34.25 7.81 -25.95
C LEU A 2 -34.47 6.79 -24.84
N ARG A 3 -34.57 7.26 -23.60
CA ARG A 3 -35.05 6.49 -22.40
C ARG A 3 -35.11 7.33 -21.11
N SER A 4 -34.68 8.59 -21.12
CA SER A 4 -34.73 9.51 -19.96
C SER A 4 -36.04 10.33 -19.81
N HIS A 5 -37.14 9.97 -20.49
CA HIS A 5 -38.37 10.77 -20.50
C HIS A 5 -39.66 10.05 -20.05
N ARG A 6 -39.57 8.87 -19.42
CA ARG A 6 -40.78 8.16 -18.93
C ARG A 6 -40.94 8.02 -17.42
N ARG A 7 -40.01 8.51 -16.58
CA ARG A 7 -40.14 8.45 -15.11
C ARG A 7 -40.61 9.75 -14.44
N ALA A 8 -40.97 10.80 -15.21
CA ALA A 8 -41.37 12.09 -14.65
C ALA A 8 -42.90 12.34 -14.56
N LEU A 9 -43.77 11.36 -14.84
CA LEU A 9 -45.20 11.62 -15.05
C LEU A 9 -46.19 10.77 -14.22
N LEU A 10 -45.80 10.24 -13.06
CA LEU A 10 -46.67 9.38 -12.23
C LEU A 10 -46.69 9.71 -10.72
N LEU A 11 -46.22 10.90 -10.31
CA LEU A 11 -46.19 11.34 -8.90
C LEU A 11 -47.03 12.60 -8.58
N LEU A 12 -47.98 12.96 -9.45
CA LEU A 12 -48.92 14.05 -9.17
C LEU A 12 -50.32 13.62 -9.57
N LEU A 13 -51.04 12.97 -8.65
CA LEU A 13 -52.51 12.96 -8.54
C LEU A 13 -52.93 12.05 -7.37
N ARG A 14 -53.09 12.63 -6.18
CA ARG A 14 -54.30 12.49 -5.32
C ARG A 14 -54.06 13.11 -3.95
N SER A 15 -54.78 14.19 -3.70
CA SER A 15 -54.97 14.84 -2.41
C SER A 15 -56.45 14.76 -2.04
N SER A 16 -56.70 14.46 -0.76
CA SER A 16 -57.87 14.82 0.07
C SER A 16 -59.18 14.03 -0.06
N CYS A 17 -59.55 13.34 1.03
CA CYS A 17 -60.83 13.48 1.75
C CYS A 17 -60.70 12.92 3.18
N GLU A 18 -61.44 13.55 4.11
CA GLU A 18 -61.31 13.59 5.58
C GLU A 18 -61.86 12.34 6.34
N GLY A 19 -61.53 12.24 7.64
CA GLY A 19 -61.77 11.11 8.59
C GLY A 19 -63.22 10.92 9.13
N PRO A 20 -63.50 10.46 10.39
CA PRO A 20 -62.62 10.26 11.56
C PRO A 20 -62.87 8.99 12.47
N SER A 21 -61.93 8.75 13.42
CA SER A 21 -62.05 8.11 14.77
C SER A 21 -62.48 6.61 14.87
N TRP A 22 -61.85 5.74 15.68
CA TRP A 22 -61.91 5.67 17.15
C TRP A 22 -60.71 4.91 17.77
N GLN A 23 -60.12 5.56 18.79
CA GLN A 23 -59.50 5.12 20.06
C GLN A 23 -59.23 3.63 20.36
N SER A 24 -57.99 3.30 20.78
CA SER A 24 -57.57 3.08 22.20
C SER A 24 -56.20 2.34 22.26
N ALA A 25 -55.12 3.01 22.67
CA ALA A 25 -54.39 2.87 23.96
C ALA A 25 -53.48 1.61 24.06
N HIS A 26 -52.27 1.57 24.64
CA HIS A 26 -51.28 2.48 25.26
C HIS A 26 -50.02 1.58 25.45
N PHE A 27 -48.78 2.00 25.13
CA PHE A 27 -47.73 2.42 26.09
C PHE A 27 -46.50 2.88 25.26
N ARG A 28 -46.20 4.18 25.13
CA ARG A 28 -45.32 5.05 25.96
C ARG A 28 -43.82 4.68 25.98
N GLY A 29 -43.06 5.53 25.27
CA GLY A 29 -41.60 5.71 25.36
C GLY A 29 -41.12 6.88 24.48
N THR A 30 -41.61 8.10 24.73
CA THR A 30 -41.03 9.39 24.27
C THR A 30 -39.73 9.65 25.06
N CYS A 31 -38.69 10.38 24.65
CA CYS A 31 -38.51 11.47 23.71
C CYS A 31 -37.00 11.74 23.51
N SER A 32 -36.64 12.42 22.42
CA SER A 32 -35.63 13.48 22.32
C SER A 32 -34.52 13.27 21.29
N ARG A 33 -34.69 13.96 20.16
CA ARG A 33 -33.61 14.45 19.29
C ARG A 33 -32.80 15.49 20.07
N THR A 34 -31.49 15.28 20.18
CA THR A 34 -30.55 16.35 20.51
C THR A 34 -29.50 16.43 19.41
N VAL A 35 -29.61 17.49 18.61
CA VAL A 35 -28.49 18.08 17.88
C VAL A 35 -27.55 18.66 18.94
N THR A 36 -26.30 18.21 18.97
CA THR A 36 -25.24 18.86 19.77
C THR A 36 -24.15 19.34 18.83
N ALA A 37 -24.20 20.64 18.54
CA ALA A 37 -23.07 21.43 18.12
C ALA A 37 -22.44 22.04 19.38
N ALA A 38 -21.16 21.75 19.64
CA ALA A 38 -20.24 22.45 20.54
C ALA A 38 -18.92 21.67 20.55
N ALA A 39 -17.72 22.22 20.61
CA ALA A 39 -17.24 23.59 20.54
C ALA A 39 -15.71 23.49 20.30
N LEU A 40 -15.14 24.55 19.73
CA LEU A 40 -13.71 24.77 19.58
C LEU A 40 -12.96 24.61 20.90
N CYS A 41 -11.89 23.81 20.90
CA CYS A 41 -10.81 23.93 21.88
C CYS A 41 -9.49 24.12 21.14
N VAL A 42 -9.14 25.40 21.02
CA VAL A 42 -7.81 25.90 20.67
C VAL A 42 -6.85 25.52 21.80
N SER A 43 -5.89 24.62 21.54
CA SER A 43 -4.70 24.49 22.38
C SER A 43 -3.57 25.31 21.76
N ARG A 44 -3.25 26.41 22.44
CA ARG A 44 -2.15 27.34 22.14
C ARG A 44 -0.83 26.59 21.94
N ARG A 45 -0.22 26.78 20.77
CA ARG A 45 1.21 26.54 20.57
C ARG A 45 2.00 27.57 21.37
N TYR A 46 2.94 27.11 22.18
CA TYR A 46 4.03 27.93 22.68
C TYR A 46 4.99 28.18 21.50
N GLU A 47 5.01 29.41 20.99
CA GLU A 47 6.07 29.92 20.13
C GLU A 47 7.28 30.28 21.00
N SER A 48 8.47 29.90 20.55
CA SER A 48 9.70 30.57 20.98
C SER A 48 10.62 30.74 19.76
N SER A 49 10.70 31.99 19.30
CA SER A 49 11.79 32.49 18.47
C SER A 49 12.69 33.39 19.33
N ALA A 50 13.93 33.54 18.87
CA ALA A 50 15.11 33.89 19.65
C ALA A 50 15.29 35.40 19.93
N GLY A 51 16.09 35.70 20.97
CA GLY A 51 16.89 36.93 21.05
C GLY A 51 16.77 37.73 22.35
N PRO A 52 17.81 38.53 22.71
CA PRO A 52 18.47 38.42 24.01
C PRO A 52 18.29 39.64 24.91
N THR A 53 18.49 39.49 26.24
CA THR A 53 19.25 40.43 27.10
C THR A 53 19.25 40.03 28.59
N THR A 54 20.47 39.86 29.12
CA THR A 54 20.98 40.28 30.43
C THR A 54 20.04 40.58 31.61
N GLY A 55 20.29 39.89 32.74
CA GLY A 55 20.60 40.59 34.00
C GLY A 55 19.53 40.61 35.11
N ASP A 56 19.64 39.60 35.98
CA ASP A 56 19.53 39.65 37.46
C ASP A 56 18.21 39.86 38.25
N CYS A 57 18.03 38.85 39.13
CA CYS A 57 17.62 38.89 40.54
C CYS A 57 16.14 38.71 40.98
N ARG A 58 15.90 37.45 41.40
CA ARG A 58 15.20 36.98 42.64
C ARG A 58 13.67 37.16 42.76
N ALA A 59 12.93 36.04 42.74
CA ALA A 59 12.51 35.32 43.96
C ALA A 59 11.67 34.04 43.68
N SER A 60 12.19 32.93 44.20
CA SER A 60 11.52 31.76 44.83
C SER A 60 10.40 30.98 44.11
N GLY A 61 10.82 29.87 43.47
CA GLY A 61 10.07 28.60 43.33
C GLY A 61 10.98 27.44 43.82
N PRO A 62 10.44 26.25 44.14
CA PRO A 62 10.83 25.46 45.31
C PRO A 62 12.28 24.99 45.32
N HIS A 63 12.96 25.28 46.44
CA HIS A 63 14.21 24.65 46.83
C HIS A 63 14.03 23.13 46.91
N VAL A 64 14.62 22.40 45.96
CA VAL A 64 15.00 21.01 46.20
C VAL A 64 16.19 21.08 47.15
N ALA A 65 15.93 20.75 48.42
CA ALA A 65 16.98 20.54 49.40
C ALA A 65 17.93 19.45 48.85
N LEU A 66 19.17 19.85 48.58
CA LEU A 66 20.32 18.96 48.45
C LEU A 66 20.53 18.28 49.81
N SER A 67 19.76 17.22 50.06
CA SER A 67 20.14 16.19 51.01
C SER A 67 21.28 15.41 50.39
N ASN A 68 22.51 15.77 50.74
CA ASN A 68 23.73 15.01 50.49
C ASN A 68 23.72 13.70 51.32
N LYS A 69 22.75 12.82 51.03
CA LYS A 69 22.80 11.41 51.38
C LYS A 69 23.07 10.69 50.07
N MET A 70 24.31 10.24 49.87
CA MET A 70 24.64 9.34 48.77
C MET A 70 23.85 8.04 49.01
N VAL A 71 22.73 7.91 48.32
CA VAL A 71 21.95 6.66 48.32
C VAL A 71 22.78 5.65 47.54
N LYS A 72 23.16 4.55 48.20
CA LYS A 72 23.84 3.42 47.55
C LYS A 72 22.89 2.84 46.50
N VAL A 73 23.34 2.83 45.25
CA VAL A 73 22.58 2.30 44.12
C VAL A 73 22.64 0.77 44.16
N LYS A 74 21.49 0.10 44.06
CA LYS A 74 21.42 -1.36 44.08
C LYS A 74 21.70 -1.94 42.69
N TYR A 75 22.16 -3.20 42.65
CA TYR A 75 22.42 -3.92 41.40
C TYR A 75 21.20 -3.95 40.45
N GLU A 76 20.00 -4.16 40.99
CA GLU A 76 18.75 -4.23 40.19
C GLU A 76 18.45 -2.92 39.46
N GLU A 77 18.74 -1.79 40.10
CA GLU A 77 18.54 -0.45 39.54
C GLU A 77 19.55 -0.14 38.43
N VAL A 78 20.82 -0.54 38.62
CA VAL A 78 21.85 -0.43 37.57
C VAL A 78 21.52 -1.35 36.37
N TRP A 79 20.99 -2.55 36.64
CA TRP A 79 20.58 -3.50 35.60
C TRP A 79 19.42 -2.98 34.75
N GLN A 80 18.39 -2.40 35.39
CA GLN A 80 17.27 -1.77 34.68
C GLN A 80 17.73 -0.59 33.83
N LEU A 81 18.53 0.32 34.39
CA LEU A 81 19.06 1.47 33.66
C LEU A 81 19.96 1.05 32.48
N TRP A 82 20.62 -0.10 32.56
CA TRP A 82 21.39 -0.65 31.45
C TRP A 82 20.49 -1.19 30.34
N ASN A 83 19.44 -1.95 30.68
CA ASN A 83 18.46 -2.44 29.69
C ASN A 83 17.72 -1.31 28.97
N GLU A 84 17.51 -0.18 29.65
CA GLU A 84 16.88 1.02 29.10
C GLU A 84 17.86 1.95 28.36
N GLY A 85 19.17 1.65 28.35
CA GLY A 85 20.20 2.48 27.72
C GLY A 85 20.47 3.82 28.44
N ASN A 86 20.06 3.94 29.71
CA ASN A 86 20.03 5.17 30.50
C ASN A 86 21.09 5.23 31.62
N LEU A 87 22.18 4.47 31.53
CA LEU A 87 23.27 4.48 32.54
C LEU A 87 23.89 5.87 32.78
N PHE A 88 23.78 6.79 31.82
CA PHE A 88 24.23 8.18 31.97
C PHE A 88 23.39 9.01 32.95
N SER A 89 22.24 8.52 33.41
CA SER A 89 21.43 9.18 34.43
C SER A 89 22.09 9.14 35.82
N LEU A 90 22.94 8.15 36.09
CA LEU A 90 23.65 8.03 37.37
C LEU A 90 24.73 9.12 37.52
N GLN A 91 24.98 9.54 38.76
CA GLN A 91 26.11 10.43 39.06
C GLN A 91 27.44 9.65 39.04
N VAL A 92 28.53 10.32 38.68
CA VAL A 92 29.88 9.69 38.60
C VAL A 92 30.29 9.09 39.94
N ALA A 93 29.93 9.74 41.05
CA ALA A 93 30.23 9.24 42.38
C ALA A 93 29.46 7.94 42.70
N GLN A 94 28.17 7.87 42.34
CA GLN A 94 27.34 6.66 42.51
C GLN A 94 27.86 5.47 41.69
N MET A 95 28.32 5.72 40.45
CA MET A 95 28.91 4.66 39.61
C MET A 95 30.25 4.16 40.17
N ARG A 96 31.07 5.05 40.74
CA ARG A 96 32.35 4.67 41.36
C ARG A 96 32.14 3.88 42.64
N ASP A 97 31.18 4.28 43.47
CA ASP A 97 30.85 3.57 44.69
C ASP A 97 30.29 2.17 44.38
N PHE A 98 29.44 2.04 43.35
CA PHE A 98 28.93 0.74 42.89
C PHE A 98 30.05 -0.16 42.36
N LEU A 99 30.96 0.37 41.53
CA LEU A 99 32.10 -0.39 41.00
C LEU A 99 33.10 -0.77 42.10
N ALA A 100 33.30 0.09 43.11
CA ALA A 100 34.12 -0.19 44.28
C ALA A 100 33.51 -1.29 45.17
N ASP A 101 32.18 -1.27 45.38
CA ASP A 101 31.45 -2.32 46.13
C ASP A 101 31.57 -3.69 45.42
N VAL A 102 31.80 -3.71 44.11
CA VAL A 102 32.01 -4.90 43.27
C VAL A 102 33.50 -5.30 43.15
N GLY A 103 34.43 -4.48 43.68
CA GLY A 103 35.87 -4.75 43.65
C GLY A 103 36.59 -4.28 42.38
N ILE A 104 35.99 -3.39 41.59
CA ILE A 104 36.57 -2.81 40.38
C ILE A 104 37.08 -1.39 40.68
N THR A 105 38.40 -1.22 40.71
CA THR A 105 39.03 0.09 40.91
C THR A 105 38.99 0.92 39.62
N VAL A 106 38.42 2.12 39.69
CA VAL A 106 38.37 3.08 38.59
C VAL A 106 39.20 4.31 38.95
N ASP A 107 39.96 4.83 37.98
CA ASP A 107 40.77 6.04 38.15
C ASP A 107 39.88 7.25 38.57
N PRO A 108 40.21 7.96 39.67
CA PRO A 108 39.44 9.09 40.16
C PRO A 108 39.38 10.28 39.18
N THR A 109 40.28 10.33 38.19
CA THR A 109 40.30 11.38 37.15
C THR A 109 39.55 10.99 35.86
N ALA A 110 39.05 9.75 35.77
CA ALA A 110 38.38 9.25 34.58
C ALA A 110 37.06 10.01 34.30
N LYS A 111 36.87 10.40 33.03
CA LYS A 111 35.63 11.02 32.52
C LYS A 111 34.44 10.07 32.68
N LYS A 112 33.23 10.62 32.89
CA LYS A 112 31.98 9.85 33.10
C LYS A 112 31.78 8.71 32.10
N ALA A 113 32.03 8.95 30.81
CA ALA A 113 31.91 7.93 29.75
C ALA A 113 32.86 6.74 29.95
N ALA A 114 34.06 6.95 30.49
CA ALA A 114 34.99 5.87 30.80
C ALA A 114 34.52 5.04 32.01
N VAL A 115 33.88 5.68 32.99
CA VAL A 115 33.26 4.99 34.14
C VAL A 115 32.05 4.16 33.69
N VAL A 116 31.20 4.71 32.80
CA VAL A 116 30.05 4.00 32.22
C VAL A 116 30.51 2.77 31.44
N ARG A 117 31.53 2.89 30.58
CA ARG A 117 32.09 1.74 29.84
C ARG A 117 32.58 0.63 30.77
N ARG A 118 33.23 0.97 31.88
CA ARG A 118 33.67 -0.02 32.89
C ARG A 118 32.49 -0.71 33.58
N MET A 119 31.38 0.00 33.76
CA MET A 119 30.16 -0.56 34.30
C MET A 119 29.45 -1.48 33.30
N GLU A 120 29.39 -1.10 32.02
CA GLU A 120 28.89 -1.94 30.92
C GLU A 120 29.73 -3.23 30.78
N GLU A 121 31.06 -3.12 30.83
CA GLU A 121 31.96 -4.29 30.81
C GLU A 121 31.69 -5.26 31.96
N TYR A 122 31.38 -4.74 33.15
CA TYR A 122 31.02 -5.57 34.30
C TYR A 122 29.66 -6.26 34.11
N LEU A 123 28.63 -5.53 33.66
CA LEU A 123 27.29 -6.07 33.42
C LEU A 123 27.30 -7.13 32.31
N HIS A 124 28.03 -6.89 31.22
CA HIS A 124 28.22 -7.88 30.15
C HIS A 124 28.90 -9.17 30.62
N LYS A 125 29.90 -9.06 31.51
CA LYS A 125 30.57 -10.24 32.09
C LYS A 125 29.61 -11.05 32.98
N LYS A 126 28.72 -10.38 33.71
CA LYS A 126 27.76 -11.05 34.58
C LYS A 126 26.63 -11.71 33.80
N ASP A 127 26.10 -11.07 32.77
CA ASP A 127 25.10 -11.65 31.85
C ASP A 127 25.63 -12.91 31.14
N SER A 128 26.87 -12.83 30.65
CA SER A 128 27.54 -13.97 30.00
C SER A 128 27.78 -15.15 30.96
N ALA A 129 27.94 -14.87 32.26
CA ALA A 129 28.11 -15.90 33.29
C ALA A 129 26.77 -16.56 33.66
N GLU A 130 25.68 -15.80 33.72
CA GLU A 130 24.33 -16.31 33.99
C GLU A 130 23.76 -17.12 32.81
N GLN A 131 24.03 -16.71 31.56
CA GLN A 131 23.65 -17.49 30.36
C GLN A 131 24.35 -18.86 30.28
N ARG A 132 25.60 -18.98 30.75
CA ARG A 132 26.31 -20.27 30.82
C ARG A 132 25.76 -21.20 31.91
N GLY A 133 25.09 -20.68 32.93
CA GLY A 133 24.39 -21.47 33.95
C GLY A 133 23.05 -22.05 33.47
N SER A 134 22.38 -21.36 32.54
CA SER A 134 21.10 -21.79 31.93
C SER A 134 21.29 -22.69 30.69
N ALA A 135 22.47 -22.64 30.06
CA ALA A 135 22.79 -23.39 28.84
C ALA A 135 23.06 -24.91 29.03
N SER A 136 23.00 -25.44 30.26
CA SER A 136 23.11 -26.89 30.51
C SER A 136 21.84 -27.68 30.15
N ALA A 137 20.70 -27.02 29.89
CA ALA A 137 19.44 -27.69 29.55
C ALA A 137 19.09 -27.65 28.04
N ALA A 138 19.85 -26.91 27.22
CA ALA A 138 19.58 -26.73 25.78
C ALA A 138 20.69 -27.27 24.87
N ALA A 139 21.71 -27.94 25.42
CA ALA A 139 22.85 -28.48 24.68
C ALA A 139 22.63 -29.91 24.14
N GLY A 140 21.40 -30.24 23.72
CA GLY A 140 21.04 -31.55 23.18
C GLY A 140 20.70 -31.57 21.68
N ALA A 141 20.67 -30.43 20.98
CA ALA A 141 20.06 -30.38 19.63
C ALA A 141 20.82 -29.56 18.58
N ALA A 142 22.09 -29.19 18.79
CA ALA A 142 22.85 -28.45 17.78
C ALA A 142 24.36 -28.74 17.83
N GLU A 143 24.75 -30.01 17.77
CA GLU A 143 26.07 -30.37 17.26
C GLU A 143 26.00 -30.40 15.73
N GLY A 144 26.68 -29.46 15.06
CA GLY A 144 26.89 -29.58 13.62
C GLY A 144 27.13 -28.28 12.84
N ALA A 145 28.00 -27.37 13.29
CA ALA A 145 28.71 -26.47 12.37
C ALA A 145 29.91 -25.78 13.04
N GLY A 146 31.11 -26.19 12.63
CA GLY A 146 32.29 -25.35 12.39
C GLY A 146 32.76 -24.38 13.48
N ARG A 147 33.80 -24.79 14.23
CA ARG A 147 34.77 -23.90 14.87
C ARG A 147 35.63 -23.22 13.82
N GLU A 148 35.78 -21.89 13.86
CA GLU A 148 37.00 -21.21 13.39
C GLU A 148 37.37 -20.05 14.33
N ASN A 149 38.65 -20.02 14.71
CA ASN A 149 39.29 -19.05 15.58
C ASN A 149 39.69 -17.78 14.82
N GLU A 150 39.59 -16.65 15.54
CA GLU A 150 40.42 -15.45 15.55
C GLU A 150 41.42 -15.19 14.40
N GLN A 151 41.28 -14.05 13.71
CA GLN A 151 42.20 -12.88 13.75
C GLN A 151 42.03 -11.97 12.52
N GLY A 152 42.00 -10.65 12.76
CA GLY A 152 42.69 -9.69 11.89
C GLY A 152 41.85 -8.88 10.89
N TYR A 153 41.47 -7.68 11.33
CA TYR A 153 41.19 -6.46 10.54
C TYR A 153 39.92 -6.38 9.66
N GLY A 154 39.05 -5.43 10.02
CA GLY A 154 37.99 -4.91 9.14
C GLY A 154 36.56 -5.27 9.53
N ASN A 155 36.19 -5.16 10.81
CA ASN A 155 34.83 -5.51 11.26
C ASN A 155 33.90 -4.27 11.26
N TRP A 156 33.17 -4.05 10.15
CA TRP A 156 32.07 -3.07 10.07
C TRP A 156 30.74 -3.61 10.65
N ALA A 157 30.73 -4.82 11.21
CA ALA A 157 29.52 -5.49 11.72
C ALA A 157 29.37 -5.41 13.26
N GLY A 158 29.88 -4.34 13.88
CA GLY A 158 29.79 -4.11 15.33
C GLY A 158 28.67 -3.16 15.77
N ALA A 159 27.80 -2.71 14.87
CA ALA A 159 26.54 -2.09 15.25
C ALA A 159 25.53 -3.23 15.49
N GLY A 160 24.87 -3.21 16.65
CA GLY A 160 24.03 -4.31 17.16
C GLY A 160 23.22 -5.00 16.07
N THR A 161 23.29 -6.33 16.08
CA THR A 161 22.42 -7.20 15.29
C THR A 161 20.97 -6.99 15.72
N THR A 162 20.33 -5.93 15.22
CA THR A 162 19.02 -6.12 14.62
C THR A 162 19.24 -7.26 13.64
N GLN A 163 18.59 -8.41 13.86
CA GLN A 163 18.58 -9.45 12.84
C GLN A 163 18.30 -8.75 11.50
N PRO A 164 19.07 -9.05 10.43
CA PRO A 164 18.69 -8.52 9.14
C PRO A 164 17.24 -8.95 8.95
N GLU A 165 16.30 -8.00 8.95
CA GLU A 165 14.97 -8.27 8.42
C GLU A 165 15.26 -8.88 7.06
N PRO A 166 14.90 -10.15 6.83
CA PRO A 166 15.17 -10.79 5.56
C PRO A 166 14.63 -9.86 4.48
N LEU A 167 15.55 -9.27 3.70
CA LEU A 167 15.25 -8.29 2.66
C LEU A 167 14.18 -8.83 1.68
N LEU A 168 14.06 -10.17 1.61
CA LEU A 168 12.87 -10.90 1.21
C LEU A 168 12.63 -12.07 2.17
N ASP A 169 11.59 -12.00 3.00
CA ASP A 169 11.02 -13.20 3.61
C ASP A 169 10.07 -13.88 2.61
N LEU A 170 10.59 -14.86 1.88
CA LEU A 170 9.81 -15.64 0.90
C LEU A 170 8.66 -16.41 1.58
N ALA A 171 8.76 -16.73 2.86
CA ALA A 171 7.68 -17.38 3.59
C ALA A 171 6.57 -16.39 3.97
N GLN A 172 6.90 -15.15 4.34
CA GLN A 172 5.90 -14.08 4.56
C GLN A 172 5.27 -13.58 3.26
N ALA A 173 5.97 -13.65 2.12
CA ALA A 173 5.40 -13.35 0.80
C ALA A 173 4.30 -14.35 0.37
N GLY A 174 4.04 -15.40 1.16
CA GLY A 174 3.03 -16.42 0.86
C GLY A 174 3.47 -17.38 -0.25
N PHE A 175 4.75 -17.37 -0.64
CA PHE A 175 5.32 -18.19 -1.71
C PHE A 175 5.12 -19.71 -1.47
N TYR A 176 4.84 -20.12 -0.24
CA TYR A 176 4.66 -21.53 0.13
C TYR A 176 3.30 -21.86 0.78
N LYS A 177 2.27 -20.98 0.75
CA LYS A 177 0.90 -21.30 1.26
C LYS A 177 -0.24 -21.22 0.21
N GLY A 178 -0.69 -22.38 -0.30
CA GLY A 178 -1.73 -22.50 -1.34
C GLY A 178 -1.40 -23.45 -2.51
N THR A 179 -2.39 -23.88 -3.28
CA THR A 179 -2.17 -24.69 -4.50
C THR A 179 -1.67 -23.87 -5.71
N ALA A 180 -1.66 -22.53 -5.60
CA ALA A 180 -1.20 -21.57 -6.62
C ALA A 180 0.17 -20.91 -6.30
N ASN A 181 0.99 -21.60 -5.51
CA ASN A 181 2.13 -21.02 -4.77
C ASN A 181 3.40 -20.73 -5.54
N MET A 182 3.56 -21.22 -6.76
CA MET A 182 4.86 -21.11 -7.44
C MET A 182 5.05 -19.78 -8.18
N VAL A 183 4.10 -18.85 -8.08
CA VAL A 183 4.12 -17.59 -8.82
C VAL A 183 4.70 -16.48 -7.94
N PRO A 184 5.91 -15.97 -8.25
CA PRO A 184 6.49 -14.87 -7.50
C PRO A 184 5.58 -13.64 -7.53
N LYS A 185 5.30 -13.08 -6.35
CA LYS A 185 4.48 -11.87 -6.20
C LYS A 185 5.35 -10.67 -5.86
N ALA A 186 5.29 -9.64 -6.68
CA ALA A 186 5.93 -8.37 -6.43
C ALA A 186 4.91 -7.30 -6.05
N PHE A 187 5.26 -6.47 -5.06
CA PHE A 187 4.46 -5.33 -4.63
C PHE A 187 5.31 -4.05 -4.69
N GLN A 188 4.79 -2.99 -5.28
CA GLN A 188 5.47 -1.70 -5.37
C GLN A 188 4.53 -0.55 -5.00
N LEU A 189 5.03 0.36 -4.17
CA LEU A 189 4.41 1.66 -3.94
C LEU A 189 5.29 2.73 -4.58
N LEU A 190 4.79 3.33 -5.65
CA LEU A 190 5.49 4.30 -6.49
C LEU A 190 4.85 5.68 -6.30
N THR A 191 5.47 6.54 -5.51
CA THR A 191 4.92 7.88 -5.26
C THR A 191 5.50 8.91 -6.22
N THR A 192 4.63 9.58 -7.00
CA THR A 192 5.04 10.66 -7.91
C THR A 192 5.75 11.78 -7.13
N GLY A 193 6.89 12.25 -7.65
CA GLY A 193 7.70 13.30 -7.02
C GLY A 193 8.57 12.82 -5.84
N SER A 194 8.53 11.54 -5.47
CA SER A 194 9.37 10.97 -4.41
C SER A 194 10.50 10.10 -4.99
N CYS A 195 11.74 10.46 -4.65
CA CYS A 195 12.93 9.70 -5.03
C CYS A 195 13.87 9.53 -3.83
N ALA A 196 14.25 8.28 -3.55
CA ALA A 196 15.29 7.94 -2.59
C ALA A 196 16.57 7.44 -3.29
N GLU A 197 16.60 7.44 -4.62
CA GLU A 197 17.71 6.91 -5.40
C GLU A 197 18.81 7.96 -5.61
N ALA A 198 20.07 7.52 -5.49
CA ALA A 198 21.24 8.30 -5.85
C ALA A 198 21.87 7.73 -7.11
N VAL A 199 22.23 8.60 -8.06
CA VAL A 199 22.94 8.22 -9.28
C VAL A 199 24.43 8.46 -9.08
N VAL A 200 25.23 7.47 -9.46
CA VAL A 200 26.69 7.61 -9.50
C VAL A 200 27.07 8.39 -10.76
N ARG A 201 27.53 9.63 -10.61
CA ARG A 201 27.92 10.51 -11.70
C ARG A 201 29.43 10.68 -11.74
N ARG A 202 30.03 10.55 -12.93
CA ARG A 202 31.45 10.86 -13.14
C ARG A 202 31.67 12.36 -12.97
N VAL A 203 32.62 12.72 -12.12
CA VAL A 203 33.08 14.08 -11.94
C VAL A 203 34.23 14.35 -12.90
N ASN A 204 34.20 15.49 -13.57
CA ASN A 204 35.33 15.92 -14.38
C ASN A 204 36.47 16.35 -13.44
N THR A 205 37.53 15.56 -13.39
CA THR A 205 38.71 15.77 -12.56
C THR A 205 39.70 16.75 -13.17
N SER A 206 39.47 17.24 -14.40
CA SER A 206 40.37 18.18 -15.09
C SER A 206 40.51 19.54 -14.41
N THR A 207 39.61 19.88 -13.48
CA THR A 207 39.63 21.11 -12.69
C THR A 207 40.15 20.90 -11.27
N PHE A 208 40.50 19.66 -10.89
CA PHE A 208 41.00 19.37 -9.56
C PHE A 208 42.51 19.60 -9.48
N PRO A 209 43.00 20.42 -8.52
CA PRO A 209 44.43 20.66 -8.38
C PRO A 209 45.16 19.36 -8.03
N GLY A 210 46.16 19.00 -8.84
CA GLY A 210 47.02 17.83 -8.60
C GLY A 210 46.49 16.49 -9.10
N PHE A 211 45.33 16.43 -9.77
CA PHE A 211 44.81 15.18 -10.32
C PHE A 211 45.11 15.05 -11.83
N PRO A 212 45.63 13.90 -12.30
CA PRO A 212 45.78 13.65 -13.72
C PRO A 212 44.41 13.57 -14.41
N ALA A 213 44.30 14.12 -15.63
CA ALA A 213 43.07 14.19 -16.42
C ALA A 213 42.39 12.83 -16.70
N ASN A 214 43.13 11.73 -16.50
CA ASN A 214 42.67 10.36 -16.72
C ASN A 214 42.06 9.74 -15.45
N THR A 215 42.04 10.46 -14.33
CA THR A 215 41.53 9.93 -13.05
C THR A 215 40.01 9.88 -13.09
N GLU A 216 39.44 8.68 -12.99
CA GLU A 216 38.00 8.50 -12.87
C GLU A 216 37.59 8.77 -11.42
N CYS A 217 36.81 9.83 -11.21
CA CYS A 217 36.20 10.15 -9.93
C CYS A 217 34.69 10.12 -10.09
N TYR A 218 34.01 9.56 -9.10
CA TYR A 218 32.55 9.45 -9.08
C TYR A 218 31.99 10.13 -7.85
N THR A 219 30.84 10.79 -8.00
CA THR A 219 30.07 11.37 -6.91
C THR A 219 28.65 10.84 -6.94
N LEU A 220 27.97 10.90 -5.79
CA LEU A 220 26.54 10.64 -5.71
C LEU A 220 25.79 11.95 -6.04
N SER A 221 24.97 11.91 -7.07
CA SER A 221 24.03 12.98 -7.41
C SER A 221 22.60 12.53 -7.17
N SER A 222 21.71 13.47 -6.88
CA SER A 222 20.26 13.23 -6.81
C SER A 222 19.75 12.64 -8.13
N SER A 223 18.99 11.55 -8.05
CA SER A 223 18.31 10.98 -9.22
C SER A 223 17.08 11.81 -9.58
N ASP A 224 16.75 11.89 -10.86
CA ASP A 224 15.45 12.39 -11.31
C ASP A 224 14.34 11.47 -10.80
N ALA A 225 13.30 12.04 -10.17
CA ALA A 225 12.24 11.26 -9.53
C ALA A 225 11.40 10.50 -10.56
N ALA A 226 11.18 11.07 -11.74
CA ALA A 226 10.44 10.40 -12.82
C ALA A 226 11.24 9.24 -13.40
N GLY A 227 12.51 9.46 -13.76
CA GLY A 227 13.41 8.40 -14.23
C GLY A 227 13.62 7.27 -13.22
N ALA A 228 13.73 7.59 -11.94
CA ALA A 228 13.84 6.60 -10.86
C ALA A 228 12.57 5.75 -10.73
N LEU A 229 11.38 6.36 -10.81
CA LEU A 229 10.11 5.64 -10.77
C LEU A 229 9.99 4.66 -11.93
N GLN A 230 10.24 5.12 -13.16
CA GLN A 230 10.22 4.28 -14.36
C GLN A 230 11.22 3.12 -14.25
N THR A 231 12.43 3.39 -13.75
CA THR A 231 13.47 2.37 -13.58
C THR A 231 13.06 1.32 -12.56
N ARG A 232 12.50 1.71 -11.41
CA ARG A 232 12.02 0.78 -10.37
C ARG A 232 10.90 -0.10 -10.89
N TYR A 233 9.92 0.49 -11.55
CA TYR A 233 8.82 -0.26 -12.16
C TYR A 233 9.35 -1.25 -13.21
N SER A 234 10.18 -0.77 -14.15
CA SER A 234 10.72 -1.55 -15.25
C SER A 234 11.51 -2.78 -14.77
N LYS A 235 12.39 -2.61 -13.78
CA LYS A 235 13.20 -3.72 -13.24
C LYS A 235 12.34 -4.82 -12.61
N VAL A 236 11.34 -4.44 -11.83
CA VAL A 236 10.44 -5.40 -11.17
C VAL A 236 9.54 -6.08 -12.19
N LEU A 237 9.03 -5.33 -13.16
CA LEU A 237 8.25 -5.89 -14.27
C LEU A 237 9.07 -6.92 -15.05
N GLN A 238 10.31 -6.58 -15.45
CA GLN A 238 11.22 -7.53 -16.12
C GLN A 238 11.42 -8.81 -15.32
N TRP A 239 11.65 -8.70 -14.01
CA TRP A 239 11.80 -9.86 -13.14
C TRP A 239 10.53 -10.73 -13.12
N CYS A 240 9.34 -10.12 -12.99
CA CYS A 240 8.08 -10.86 -13.00
C CYS A 240 7.86 -11.58 -14.34
N LEU A 241 8.13 -10.90 -15.46
CA LEU A 241 7.97 -11.46 -16.80
C LEU A 241 8.92 -12.62 -17.09
N LEU A 242 10.18 -12.54 -16.65
CA LEU A 242 11.12 -13.65 -16.75
C LEU A 242 10.61 -14.88 -15.99
N ASN A 243 10.05 -14.68 -14.81
CA ASN A 243 9.45 -15.77 -14.03
C ASN A 243 8.21 -16.36 -14.72
N MET A 244 7.31 -15.51 -15.25
CA MET A 244 6.14 -15.99 -16.00
C MET A 244 6.53 -16.79 -17.24
N SER A 245 7.54 -16.32 -17.97
CA SER A 245 8.06 -17.05 -19.14
C SER A 245 8.68 -18.39 -18.76
N ASN A 246 9.45 -18.46 -17.66
CA ASN A 246 9.98 -19.71 -17.13
C ASN A 246 8.88 -20.71 -16.73
N LEU A 247 7.77 -20.20 -16.18
CA LEU A 247 6.60 -20.99 -15.81
C LEU A 247 5.67 -21.28 -16.99
N ARG A 248 5.97 -20.75 -18.19
CA ARG A 248 5.14 -20.83 -19.40
C ARG A 248 3.70 -20.39 -19.14
N MET A 249 3.55 -19.31 -18.39
CA MET A 249 2.26 -18.73 -18.05
C MET A 249 1.94 -17.55 -18.96
N ASP A 250 0.70 -17.52 -19.48
CA ASP A 250 0.16 -16.34 -20.10
C ASP A 250 -0.13 -15.27 -19.04
N GLY A 251 0.04 -14.01 -19.43
CA GLY A 251 -0.19 -12.86 -18.59
C GLY A 251 -1.05 -11.81 -19.25
N GLU A 252 -1.60 -10.94 -18.42
CA GLU A 252 -2.24 -9.72 -18.83
C GLU A 252 -1.69 -8.58 -17.98
N LEU A 253 -1.12 -7.58 -18.62
CA LEU A 253 -0.76 -6.33 -17.98
C LEU A 253 -1.98 -5.42 -18.03
N THR A 254 -2.48 -5.02 -16.87
CA THR A 254 -3.64 -4.14 -16.76
C THR A 254 -3.32 -2.91 -15.93
N VAL A 255 -3.82 -1.76 -16.34
CA VAL A 255 -3.80 -0.51 -15.57
C VAL A 255 -5.22 -0.10 -15.30
N GLU A 256 -5.48 0.25 -14.05
CA GLU A 256 -6.75 0.82 -13.61
C GLU A 256 -6.50 2.21 -13.02
N ILE A 257 -7.40 3.14 -13.31
CA ILE A 257 -7.36 4.51 -12.77
C ILE A 257 -8.35 4.63 -11.61
N GLY A 258 -7.92 5.26 -10.52
CA GLY A 258 -8.77 5.35 -9.34
C GLY A 258 -8.08 6.02 -8.16
N LYS A 259 -8.39 5.55 -6.95
CA LYS A 259 -7.74 6.03 -5.72
C LYS A 259 -7.39 4.89 -4.79
N LEU A 260 -6.19 4.95 -4.22
CA LEU A 260 -5.77 4.09 -3.13
C LEU A 260 -6.22 4.69 -1.80
N LEU A 261 -7.14 4.01 -1.11
CA LEU A 261 -7.63 4.42 0.21
C LEU A 261 -6.96 3.58 1.28
N LEU A 262 -6.32 4.25 2.24
CA LEU A 262 -5.66 3.59 3.36
C LEU A 262 -6.63 3.51 4.54
N THR A 263 -6.78 2.33 5.11
CA THR A 263 -7.49 2.20 6.38
C THR A 263 -6.66 2.84 7.50
N PRO A 264 -7.27 3.33 8.59
CA PRO A 264 -6.52 3.86 9.73
C PRO A 264 -5.47 2.89 10.29
N ALA A 265 -5.72 1.57 10.16
CA ALA A 265 -4.78 0.52 10.55
C ALA A 265 -3.48 0.48 9.73
N ALA A 266 -3.44 1.13 8.56
CA ALA A 266 -2.21 1.29 7.77
C ALA A 266 -1.18 2.19 8.49
N MET A 267 -1.66 3.10 9.35
CA MET A 267 -0.85 4.04 10.12
C MET A 267 -0.50 3.42 11.49
N ARG A 268 0.71 3.69 12.00
CA ARG A 268 1.03 3.37 13.40
C ARG A 268 0.33 4.39 14.30
N TYR A 269 -0.09 3.93 15.48
CA TYR A 269 -0.65 4.74 16.57
C TYR A 269 -0.11 6.19 16.56
N SER A 270 -0.90 7.14 16.05
CA SER A 270 -0.63 8.59 16.04
C SER A 270 0.58 9.12 15.24
N GLU A 271 1.21 8.33 14.36
CA GLU A 271 2.25 8.86 13.47
C GLU A 271 1.61 9.70 12.34
N ALA A 272 1.97 10.99 12.26
CA ALA A 272 1.50 11.88 11.20
C ALA A 272 2.23 11.68 9.86
N VAL A 273 3.42 11.07 9.87
CA VAL A 273 4.26 10.86 8.68
C VAL A 273 4.85 9.46 8.74
N VAL A 274 4.64 8.68 7.68
CA VAL A 274 5.19 7.33 7.52
C VAL A 274 6.02 7.30 6.24
N SER A 275 7.19 6.66 6.28
CA SER A 275 8.02 6.52 5.09
C SER A 275 7.32 5.66 4.02
N ALA A 276 7.54 5.97 2.74
CA ALA A 276 6.97 5.17 1.64
C ALA A 276 7.40 3.69 1.70
N TYR A 277 8.62 3.41 2.18
CA TYR A 277 9.11 2.05 2.38
C TYR A 277 8.31 1.28 3.44
N THR A 278 8.13 1.89 4.62
CA THR A 278 7.36 1.30 5.71
C THR A 278 5.90 1.10 5.31
N LEU A 279 5.33 2.07 4.59
CA LEU A 279 3.97 1.95 4.07
C LEU A 279 3.87 0.80 3.07
N GLN A 280 4.80 0.70 2.11
CA GLN A 280 4.84 -0.40 1.13
C GLN A 280 4.86 -1.77 1.82
N GLN A 281 5.71 -1.98 2.83
CA GLN A 281 5.78 -3.24 3.58
C GLN A 281 4.43 -3.57 4.25
N ARG A 282 3.78 -2.58 4.87
CA ARG A 282 2.47 -2.78 5.52
C ARG A 282 1.39 -3.13 4.50
N LEU A 283 1.33 -2.39 3.38
CA LEU A 283 0.37 -2.67 2.32
C LEU A 283 0.52 -4.09 1.79
N GLN A 284 1.75 -4.55 1.62
CA GLN A 284 2.04 -5.91 1.18
C GLN A 284 1.60 -6.98 2.20
N LEU A 285 1.86 -6.76 3.49
CA LEU A 285 1.66 -7.77 4.54
C LEU A 285 0.23 -7.83 5.09
N THR A 286 -0.33 -6.68 5.47
CA THR A 286 -1.62 -6.62 6.18
C THR A 286 -2.77 -6.19 5.28
N LYS A 287 -2.48 -5.79 4.03
CA LYS A 287 -3.44 -5.23 3.06
C LYS A 287 -4.46 -4.27 3.71
N PRO A 288 -4.02 -3.28 4.50
CA PRO A 288 -4.91 -2.36 5.22
C PRO A 288 -5.38 -1.24 4.27
N TYR A 289 -5.81 -1.60 3.06
CA TYR A 289 -6.17 -0.66 2.01
C TYR A 289 -7.35 -1.16 1.18
N THR A 290 -8.07 -0.22 0.59
CA THR A 290 -9.12 -0.45 -0.40
C THR A 290 -8.75 0.30 -1.67
N TRP A 291 -8.85 -0.39 -2.81
CA TRP A 291 -8.70 0.24 -4.11
C TRP A 291 -10.07 0.51 -4.71
N VAL A 292 -10.31 1.74 -5.15
CA VAL A 292 -11.54 2.12 -5.84
C VAL A 292 -11.17 2.56 -7.25
N SER A 293 -11.48 1.72 -8.24
CA SER A 293 -11.37 2.07 -9.66
C SER A 293 -12.58 2.91 -10.03
N THR A 294 -12.36 4.16 -10.44
CA THR A 294 -13.46 5.05 -10.82
C THR A 294 -12.95 6.22 -11.65
N ALA A 295 -13.79 6.69 -12.56
CA ALA A 295 -13.61 7.91 -13.32
C ALA A 295 -14.94 8.68 -13.36
N PRO A 296 -14.89 10.01 -13.38
CA PRO A 296 -16.11 10.82 -13.46
C PRO A 296 -16.71 10.77 -14.87
N GLU A 297 -18.04 10.73 -14.97
CA GLU A 297 -18.75 10.72 -16.26
C GLU A 297 -18.47 11.99 -17.10
N SER A 298 -18.18 13.11 -16.45
CA SER A 298 -17.80 14.36 -17.11
C SER A 298 -16.51 14.23 -17.92
N ALA A 299 -15.66 13.25 -17.63
CA ALA A 299 -14.41 13.02 -18.33
C ALA A 299 -14.52 12.17 -19.59
N VAL A 300 -15.65 11.49 -19.84
CA VAL A 300 -15.87 10.66 -21.03
C VAL A 300 -15.46 11.35 -22.34
N PRO A 301 -15.92 12.58 -22.65
CA PRO A 301 -15.53 13.25 -23.90
C PRO A 301 -14.03 13.56 -23.99
N LEU A 302 -13.38 13.85 -22.85
CA LEU A 302 -11.94 14.11 -22.81
C LEU A 302 -11.15 12.83 -23.10
N VAL A 303 -11.55 11.71 -22.48
CA VAL A 303 -10.91 10.41 -22.69
C VAL A 303 -11.11 9.93 -24.13
N GLU A 304 -12.30 10.10 -24.70
CA GLU A 304 -12.54 9.77 -26.12
C GLU A 304 -11.65 10.56 -27.07
N ALA A 305 -11.52 11.87 -26.86
CA ALA A 305 -10.64 12.72 -27.66
C ALA A 305 -9.17 12.28 -27.53
N PHE A 306 -8.72 11.98 -26.31
CA PHE A 306 -7.38 11.45 -26.05
C PHE A 306 -7.12 10.11 -26.75
N LEU A 307 -8.08 9.18 -26.70
CA LEU A 307 -7.96 7.89 -27.36
C LEU A 307 -7.87 8.05 -28.89
N GLN A 308 -8.66 8.94 -29.47
CA GLN A 308 -8.59 9.25 -30.90
C GLN A 308 -7.25 9.87 -31.30
N GLU A 309 -6.76 10.85 -30.53
CA GLU A 309 -5.45 11.50 -30.76
C GLU A 309 -4.30 10.48 -30.71
N ARG A 310 -4.39 9.52 -29.79
CA ARG A 310 -3.39 8.46 -29.63
C ARG A 310 -3.56 7.30 -30.60
N GLY A 311 -4.55 7.35 -31.51
CA GLY A 311 -4.75 6.38 -32.58
C GLY A 311 -5.50 5.10 -32.17
N PHE A 312 -6.22 5.12 -31.03
CA PHE A 312 -7.09 4.01 -30.65
C PHE A 312 -8.37 4.03 -31.50
N GLN A 313 -8.77 2.85 -31.96
CA GLN A 313 -9.98 2.67 -32.76
C GLN A 313 -11.01 1.84 -31.98
N PRO A 314 -12.30 2.22 -32.00
CA PRO A 314 -13.34 1.44 -31.37
C PRO A 314 -13.52 0.10 -32.10
N VAL A 315 -13.45 -1.01 -31.36
CA VAL A 315 -13.63 -2.37 -31.91
C VAL A 315 -15.10 -2.63 -32.24
N SER A 316 -16.01 -2.06 -31.46
CA SER A 316 -17.46 -2.08 -31.72
C SER A 316 -18.01 -0.66 -31.79
N LYS A 317 -18.98 -0.43 -32.69
CA LYS A 317 -19.66 0.87 -32.81
C LYS A 317 -20.57 1.18 -31.61
N ASN A 318 -21.12 0.14 -31.00
CA ASN A 318 -22.02 0.24 -29.87
C ASN A 318 -21.35 -0.33 -28.61
N ALA A 319 -21.76 0.19 -27.46
CA ALA A 319 -21.45 -0.43 -26.20
C ALA A 319 -22.13 -1.80 -26.10
N ARG A 320 -21.40 -2.77 -25.54
CA ARG A 320 -21.84 -4.14 -25.37
C ARG A 320 -22.31 -4.33 -23.93
N LEU A 321 -23.52 -4.83 -23.75
CA LEU A 321 -24.02 -5.18 -22.42
C LEU A 321 -23.53 -6.58 -22.03
N THR A 322 -22.97 -6.70 -20.83
CA THR A 322 -22.45 -7.96 -20.29
C THR A 322 -22.77 -8.04 -18.81
N TYR A 323 -22.97 -9.24 -18.29
CA TYR A 323 -23.12 -9.45 -16.85
C TYR A 323 -21.90 -10.22 -16.36
N GLU A 324 -21.11 -9.59 -15.49
CA GLU A 324 -19.93 -10.22 -14.88
C GLU A 324 -20.29 -10.66 -13.46
N GLY A 325 -20.09 -11.94 -13.15
CA GLY A 325 -20.43 -12.52 -11.87
C GLY A 325 -19.28 -13.32 -11.25
N GLY A 326 -19.26 -13.38 -9.92
CA GLY A 326 -18.32 -14.17 -9.14
C GLY A 326 -19.03 -15.32 -8.42
N ILE A 327 -18.67 -16.56 -8.73
CA ILE A 327 -19.22 -17.77 -8.12
C ILE A 327 -18.21 -18.31 -7.10
N LYS A 328 -18.63 -18.42 -5.84
CA LYS A 328 -17.83 -19.04 -4.78
C LYS A 328 -18.21 -20.51 -4.65
N ARG A 329 -17.21 -21.39 -4.81
CA ARG A 329 -17.32 -22.83 -4.55
C ARG A 329 -16.62 -23.17 -3.24
N ALA A 330 -16.72 -24.43 -2.83
CA ALA A 330 -16.09 -24.90 -1.60
C ALA A 330 -14.55 -24.80 -1.62
N LYS A 331 -13.92 -24.92 -2.81
CA LYS A 331 -12.45 -24.99 -2.95
C LYS A 331 -11.83 -23.76 -3.63
N ASP A 332 -12.60 -23.05 -4.44
CA ASP A 332 -12.12 -21.97 -5.30
C ASP A 332 -13.23 -20.97 -5.65
N LYS A 333 -12.88 -19.97 -6.46
CA LYS A 333 -13.80 -18.98 -7.02
C LYS A 333 -13.66 -18.94 -8.53
N LEU A 334 -14.79 -18.80 -9.21
CA LEU A 334 -14.87 -18.65 -10.65
C LEU A 334 -15.48 -17.29 -11.00
N GLU A 335 -15.01 -16.72 -12.09
CA GLU A 335 -15.59 -15.54 -12.71
C GLU A 335 -16.34 -15.97 -13.97
N VAL A 336 -17.58 -15.53 -14.11
CA VAL A 336 -18.43 -15.85 -15.25
C VAL A 336 -18.85 -14.56 -15.95
N VAL A 337 -18.81 -14.60 -17.28
CA VAL A 337 -19.27 -13.50 -18.14
C VAL A 337 -20.46 -14.00 -18.93
N LEU A 338 -21.60 -13.32 -18.78
CA LEU A 338 -22.82 -13.56 -19.51
C LEU A 338 -23.04 -12.45 -20.55
N ASN A 339 -23.65 -12.80 -21.67
CA ASN A 339 -24.05 -11.84 -22.69
C ASN A 339 -25.41 -11.19 -22.37
N GLU A 340 -25.89 -10.34 -23.28
CA GLU A 340 -27.20 -9.65 -23.21
C GLU A 340 -28.40 -10.60 -23.13
N HIS A 341 -28.21 -11.88 -23.45
CA HIS A 341 -29.23 -12.93 -23.42
C HIS A 341 -29.05 -13.89 -22.24
N MET A 342 -28.27 -13.51 -21.23
CA MET A 342 -27.95 -14.32 -20.04
C MET A 342 -27.26 -15.65 -20.36
N LYS A 343 -26.71 -15.79 -21.57
CA LYS A 343 -25.92 -16.98 -21.95
C LYS A 343 -24.49 -16.78 -21.53
N VAL A 344 -23.88 -17.82 -20.98
CA VAL A 344 -22.47 -17.83 -20.63
C VAL A 344 -21.62 -17.68 -21.88
N GLU A 345 -20.88 -16.59 -21.92
CA GLU A 345 -19.88 -16.31 -22.95
C GLU A 345 -18.51 -16.85 -22.55
N GLY A 346 -18.19 -16.81 -21.25
CA GLY A 346 -16.93 -17.33 -20.74
C GLY A 346 -16.96 -17.62 -19.25
N VAL A 347 -16.20 -18.64 -18.87
CA VAL A 347 -15.94 -19.03 -17.48
C VAL A 347 -14.43 -18.98 -17.27
N TYR A 348 -14.02 -18.28 -16.22
CA TYR A 348 -12.63 -17.97 -15.95
C TYR A 348 -12.29 -18.26 -14.49
N GLY A 349 -11.03 -18.61 -14.23
CA GLY A 349 -10.52 -18.69 -12.86
C GLY A 349 -10.30 -17.29 -12.28
N GLU A 350 -10.24 -17.20 -10.95
CA GLU A 350 -9.84 -15.98 -10.25
C GLU A 350 -8.47 -15.48 -10.74
N TRP A 351 -8.35 -14.17 -10.92
CA TRP A 351 -7.07 -13.56 -11.28
C TRP A 351 -6.01 -13.79 -10.20
N VAL A 352 -4.81 -14.18 -10.65
CA VAL A 352 -3.62 -14.26 -9.81
C VAL A 352 -2.70 -13.11 -10.15
N ASP A 353 -2.58 -12.15 -9.23
CA ASP A 353 -1.66 -11.02 -9.34
C ASP A 353 -0.21 -11.50 -9.14
N VAL A 354 0.61 -11.34 -10.18
CA VAL A 354 2.06 -11.57 -10.18
C VAL A 354 2.81 -10.30 -9.77
N GLN A 355 2.33 -9.15 -10.23
CA GLN A 355 2.84 -7.84 -9.80
C GLN A 355 1.68 -6.93 -9.47
N THR A 356 1.79 -6.20 -8.36
CA THR A 356 0.91 -5.08 -8.02
C THR A 356 1.77 -3.84 -7.79
N ALA A 357 1.58 -2.82 -8.61
CA ALA A 357 2.24 -1.53 -8.46
C ALA A 357 1.19 -0.42 -8.32
N PHE A 358 1.27 0.33 -7.21
CA PHE A 358 0.45 1.52 -7.01
C PHE A 358 1.28 2.76 -7.34
N CYS A 359 0.87 3.49 -8.37
CA CYS A 359 1.41 4.80 -8.72
C CYS A 359 0.54 5.87 -8.05
N THR A 360 0.96 6.35 -6.88
CA THR A 360 0.20 7.31 -6.08
C THR A 360 0.60 8.75 -6.39
N SER A 361 -0.39 9.65 -6.46
CA SER A 361 -0.17 11.09 -6.62
C SER A 361 -1.05 11.91 -5.68
N VAL A 362 -0.56 13.09 -5.31
CA VAL A 362 -1.28 14.06 -4.46
C VAL A 362 -2.28 14.86 -5.28
N GLU A 363 -1.98 15.16 -6.55
CA GLU A 363 -2.73 16.13 -7.34
C GLU A 363 -3.73 15.53 -8.32
N ARG A 364 -3.57 14.25 -8.67
CA ARG A 364 -4.29 13.55 -9.73
C ARG A 364 -4.73 12.16 -9.23
N PRO A 365 -5.64 11.45 -9.91
CA PRO A 365 -5.98 10.08 -9.56
C PRO A 365 -4.74 9.16 -9.54
N ASP A 366 -4.78 8.16 -8.68
CA ASP A 366 -3.75 7.14 -8.60
C ASP A 366 -3.94 6.13 -9.74
N CYS A 367 -2.87 5.43 -10.12
CA CYS A 367 -2.94 4.31 -11.07
C CYS A 367 -2.56 3.01 -10.35
N ARG A 368 -3.32 1.95 -10.58
CA ARG A 368 -2.98 0.59 -10.15
C ARG A 368 -2.58 -0.23 -11.37
N ILE A 369 -1.32 -0.65 -11.40
CA ILE A 369 -0.75 -1.46 -12.47
C ILE A 369 -0.62 -2.89 -11.94
N LEU A 370 -1.22 -3.83 -12.65
CA LEU A 370 -1.24 -5.24 -12.29
C LEU A 370 -0.70 -6.07 -13.44
N LEU A 371 0.27 -6.93 -13.16
CA LEU A 371 0.59 -8.05 -14.05
C LEU A 371 -0.11 -9.27 -13.49
N ARG A 372 -1.06 -9.83 -14.22
CA ARG A 372 -1.94 -10.90 -13.74
C ARG A 372 -1.88 -12.10 -14.66
N SER A 373 -2.24 -13.25 -14.12
CA SER A 373 -2.40 -14.49 -14.89
C SER A 373 -3.69 -15.18 -14.45
N ARG A 374 -4.29 -15.96 -15.34
CA ARG A 374 -5.44 -16.81 -14.99
C ARG A 374 -5.04 -18.28 -15.06
N PRO A 375 -5.32 -19.07 -14.01
CA PRO A 375 -5.23 -20.52 -14.14
C PRO A 375 -6.29 -21.01 -15.15
N ALA A 376 -5.94 -22.03 -15.92
CA ALA A 376 -6.88 -22.64 -16.85
C ALA A 376 -8.03 -23.31 -16.06
N VAL A 377 -9.25 -23.07 -16.51
CA VAL A 377 -10.46 -23.72 -15.97
C VAL A 377 -10.65 -25.06 -16.66
N SER A 378 -11.17 -26.06 -15.95
CA SER A 378 -11.44 -27.36 -16.55
C SER A 378 -12.53 -27.26 -17.62
N ALA A 379 -12.37 -28.00 -18.72
CA ALA A 379 -13.38 -28.00 -19.80
C ALA A 379 -14.76 -28.46 -19.31
N GLN A 380 -14.78 -29.37 -18.34
CA GLN A 380 -16.01 -29.85 -17.70
C GLN A 380 -16.74 -28.74 -16.93
N ASP A 381 -16.01 -27.88 -16.21
CA ASP A 381 -16.61 -26.73 -15.53
C ASP A 381 -17.22 -25.77 -16.56
N CYS A 382 -16.48 -25.44 -17.62
CA CYS A 382 -16.96 -24.56 -18.69
C CYS A 382 -18.26 -25.10 -19.33
N GLU A 383 -18.31 -26.40 -19.63
CA GLU A 383 -19.49 -27.05 -20.20
C GLU A 383 -20.68 -27.07 -19.23
N THR A 384 -20.41 -27.27 -17.94
CA THR A 384 -21.43 -27.30 -16.89
C THR A 384 -22.12 -25.94 -16.77
N TYR A 385 -21.34 -24.87 -16.59
CA TYR A 385 -21.91 -23.53 -16.46
C TYR A 385 -22.54 -23.04 -17.78
N ALA A 386 -22.04 -23.46 -18.95
CA ALA A 386 -22.67 -23.12 -20.23
C ALA A 386 -24.08 -23.70 -20.40
N ARG A 387 -24.43 -24.77 -19.67
CA ARG A 387 -25.74 -25.43 -19.75
C ARG A 387 -26.74 -24.99 -18.70
N ILE A 388 -26.25 -24.40 -17.61
CA ILE A 388 -27.05 -24.11 -16.42
C ILE A 388 -27.40 -22.62 -16.41
N PRO A 389 -28.66 -22.24 -16.18
CA PRO A 389 -29.01 -20.84 -15.96
C PRO A 389 -28.37 -20.37 -14.65
N ILE A 390 -27.63 -19.26 -14.72
CA ILE A 390 -26.94 -18.68 -13.55
C ILE A 390 -27.80 -17.59 -12.92
N ILE A 391 -28.41 -16.74 -13.75
CA ILE A 391 -29.28 -15.65 -13.32
C ILE A 391 -30.58 -15.67 -14.11
N GLU A 392 -31.65 -15.17 -13.48
CA GLU A 392 -32.93 -14.92 -14.13
C GLU A 392 -33.35 -13.47 -13.89
N LEU A 393 -33.72 -12.80 -14.98
CA LEU A 393 -34.28 -11.46 -14.97
C LEU A 393 -35.81 -11.57 -14.88
N ALA A 394 -36.37 -11.11 -13.77
CA ALA A 394 -37.82 -11.06 -13.56
C ALA A 394 -38.19 -9.68 -12.99
N ASP A 395 -39.19 -9.03 -13.60
CA ASP A 395 -39.76 -7.75 -13.12
C ASP A 395 -38.73 -6.63 -12.82
N ASP A 396 -37.74 -6.46 -13.71
CA ASP A 396 -36.60 -5.53 -13.56
C ASP A 396 -35.66 -5.85 -12.38
N ASP A 397 -35.79 -7.02 -11.76
CA ASP A 397 -34.92 -7.54 -10.71
C ASP A 397 -34.10 -8.75 -11.19
N VAL A 398 -32.96 -8.99 -10.54
CA VAL A 398 -32.04 -10.07 -10.90
C VAL A 398 -31.96 -11.07 -9.76
N SER A 399 -32.35 -12.30 -10.06
CA SER A 399 -32.34 -13.40 -9.09
C SER A 399 -31.22 -14.40 -9.38
N ASP A 400 -30.59 -14.89 -8.31
CA ASP A 400 -29.66 -16.02 -8.37
C ASP A 400 -30.46 -17.32 -8.54
N VAL A 401 -30.28 -17.99 -9.67
CA VAL A 401 -30.93 -19.27 -10.01
C VAL A 401 -29.89 -20.40 -10.07
N LEU A 402 -28.64 -20.11 -9.68
CA LEU A 402 -27.58 -21.09 -9.68
C LEU A 402 -27.91 -22.22 -8.68
N PRO A 403 -27.88 -23.49 -9.11
CA PRO A 403 -28.06 -24.61 -8.19
C PRO A 403 -26.98 -24.60 -7.10
N PRO A 404 -27.34 -24.81 -5.82
CA PRO A 404 -26.40 -24.70 -4.70
C PRO A 404 -25.25 -25.72 -4.78
N GLU A 405 -25.44 -26.81 -5.52
CA GLU A 405 -24.40 -27.82 -5.79
C GLU A 405 -23.22 -27.24 -6.59
N ASN A 406 -23.46 -26.19 -7.38
CA ASN A 406 -22.48 -25.56 -8.26
C ASN A 406 -21.87 -24.29 -7.64
N GLY A 407 -22.15 -24.01 -6.37
CA GLY A 407 -21.65 -22.86 -5.64
C GLY A 407 -22.72 -21.80 -5.39
N GLN A 408 -22.27 -20.62 -4.98
CA GLN A 408 -23.12 -19.47 -4.67
C GLN A 408 -22.65 -18.25 -5.47
N LEU A 409 -23.59 -17.51 -6.08
CA LEU A 409 -23.28 -16.24 -6.73
C LEU A 409 -23.04 -15.18 -5.65
N VAL A 410 -21.79 -14.73 -5.49
CA VAL A 410 -21.40 -13.78 -4.44
C VAL A 410 -21.40 -12.34 -4.93
N TYR A 411 -21.22 -12.16 -6.24
CA TYR A 411 -21.15 -10.86 -6.88
C TYR A 411 -21.76 -10.94 -8.27
N LEU A 412 -22.51 -9.92 -8.67
CA LEU A 412 -22.99 -9.73 -10.03
C LEU A 412 -23.06 -8.24 -10.34
N SER A 413 -22.54 -7.86 -11.51
CA SER A 413 -22.66 -6.52 -12.05
C SER A 413 -23.12 -6.54 -13.51
N GLU A 414 -24.05 -5.65 -13.84
CA GLU A 414 -24.39 -5.30 -15.21
C GLU A 414 -23.37 -4.27 -15.72
N ASN A 415 -22.78 -4.55 -16.88
CA ASN A 415 -21.67 -3.78 -17.42
C ASN A 415 -21.97 -3.35 -18.86
N GLU A 416 -22.07 -2.04 -19.07
CA GLU A 416 -22.04 -1.45 -20.41
C GLU A 416 -20.58 -1.17 -20.78
N THR A 417 -20.07 -1.92 -21.77
CA THR A 417 -18.63 -1.94 -22.08
C THR A 417 -18.34 -1.40 -23.47
N ARG A 418 -17.34 -0.53 -23.60
CA ARG A 418 -16.77 -0.11 -24.88
C ARG A 418 -15.31 -0.49 -24.94
N HIS A 419 -14.89 -0.95 -26.11
CA HIS A 419 -13.55 -1.46 -26.33
C HIS A 419 -12.86 -0.68 -27.44
N PHE A 420 -11.68 -0.17 -27.12
CA PHE A 420 -10.82 0.57 -28.03
C PHE A 420 -9.49 -0.15 -28.13
N GLU A 421 -8.96 -0.29 -29.34
CA GLU A 421 -7.74 -1.05 -29.56
C GLU A 421 -6.79 -0.26 -30.45
N ARG A 422 -5.49 -0.39 -30.16
CA ARG A 422 -4.41 0.21 -30.94
C ARG A 422 -3.27 -0.78 -31.05
N LEU A 423 -2.77 -0.95 -32.27
CA LEU A 423 -1.50 -1.63 -32.49
C LEU A 423 -0.35 -0.64 -32.31
N ASN A 424 0.57 -0.98 -31.43
CA ASN A 424 1.83 -0.26 -31.29
C ASN A 424 2.73 -0.48 -32.53
N GLU A 425 3.77 0.35 -32.69
CA GLU A 425 4.83 0.23 -33.72
C GLU A 425 5.47 -1.16 -33.77
N ARG A 426 5.40 -1.90 -32.64
CA ARG A 426 5.94 -3.25 -32.47
C ARG A 426 4.91 -4.36 -32.76
N GLY A 427 3.73 -4.02 -33.27
CA GLY A 427 2.66 -4.97 -33.61
C GLY A 427 1.89 -5.54 -32.41
N ILE A 428 1.99 -4.88 -31.25
CA ILE A 428 1.37 -5.35 -30.00
C ILE A 428 0.07 -4.57 -29.80
N ALA A 429 -1.03 -5.30 -29.57
CA ALA A 429 -2.33 -4.72 -29.29
C ALA A 429 -2.39 -4.19 -27.86
N ILE A 430 -2.64 -2.89 -27.73
CA ILE A 430 -3.00 -2.24 -26.47
C ILE A 430 -4.48 -1.94 -26.54
N ALA A 431 -5.22 -2.43 -25.56
CA ALA A 431 -6.64 -2.22 -25.44
C ALA A 431 -6.94 -1.21 -24.33
N VAL A 432 -8.00 -0.42 -24.53
CA VAL A 432 -8.63 0.39 -23.50
C VAL A 432 -10.09 -0.03 -23.41
N ARG A 433 -10.50 -0.49 -22.24
CA ARG A 433 -11.87 -0.87 -21.91
C ARG A 433 -12.49 0.20 -21.02
N GLU A 434 -13.55 0.81 -21.52
CA GLU A 434 -14.45 1.64 -20.73
C GLU A 434 -15.59 0.74 -20.23
N THR A 435 -15.81 0.69 -18.93
CA THR A 435 -16.87 -0.13 -18.31
C THR A 435 -17.73 0.75 -17.42
N ARG A 436 -19.01 0.91 -17.75
CA ARG A 436 -20.01 1.42 -16.80
C ARG A 436 -20.57 0.24 -16.03
N ARG A 437 -20.15 0.13 -14.78
CA ARG A 437 -20.47 -0.98 -13.88
C ARG A 437 -21.63 -0.58 -12.99
N GLN A 438 -22.70 -1.37 -13.06
CA GLN A 438 -23.86 -1.30 -12.20
C GLN A 438 -23.91 -2.58 -11.36
N PRO A 439 -23.49 -2.52 -10.08
CA PRO A 439 -23.64 -3.65 -9.16
C PRO A 439 -25.13 -4.00 -9.00
N LEU A 440 -25.44 -5.30 -9.04
CA LEU A 440 -26.80 -5.84 -8.91
C LEU A 440 -26.92 -6.73 -7.68
N ILE A 441 -26.03 -7.71 -7.56
CA ILE A 441 -25.97 -8.61 -6.40
C ILE A 441 -24.60 -8.41 -5.75
N VAL A 442 -24.61 -7.96 -4.50
CA VAL A 442 -23.39 -7.85 -3.69
C VAL A 442 -23.67 -8.54 -2.36
N LEU A 443 -23.21 -9.78 -2.20
CA LEU A 443 -23.31 -10.52 -0.93
C LEU A 443 -22.19 -10.15 0.06
N ARG A 444 -21.55 -8.99 -0.12
CA ARG A 444 -20.59 -8.41 0.84
C ARG A 444 -21.31 -7.35 1.68
N ASP A 445 -20.83 -7.13 2.89
CA ASP A 445 -21.34 -6.09 3.82
C ASP A 445 -21.09 -4.64 3.32
N GLU A 446 -20.61 -4.47 2.09
CA GLU A 446 -20.29 -3.17 1.48
C GLU A 446 -21.17 -3.00 0.24
N GLU A 447 -22.13 -2.08 0.32
CA GLU A 447 -22.88 -1.63 -0.86
C GLU A 447 -21.90 -0.98 -1.85
N GLU A 448 -21.90 -1.46 -3.10
CA GLU A 448 -21.12 -0.84 -4.17
C GLU A 448 -22.00 0.08 -5.01
N ASP A 449 -21.54 1.32 -5.21
CA ASP A 449 -22.20 2.28 -6.08
C ASP A 449 -21.91 2.03 -7.57
N PRO A 450 -22.81 2.47 -8.47
CA PRO A 450 -22.56 2.52 -9.90
C PRO A 450 -21.35 3.40 -10.20
N ARG A 451 -20.49 2.94 -11.11
CA ARG A 451 -19.24 3.65 -11.43
C ARG A 451 -18.77 3.40 -12.85
N LEU A 452 -18.00 4.37 -13.36
CA LEU A 452 -17.33 4.29 -14.65
C LEU A 452 -15.86 3.91 -14.42
N GLU A 453 -15.38 2.88 -15.10
CA GLU A 453 -14.02 2.36 -14.97
C GLU A 453 -13.31 2.43 -16.33
N TYR A 454 -12.07 2.93 -16.33
CA TYR A 454 -11.17 2.84 -17.47
C TYR A 454 -10.04 1.87 -17.13
N GLN A 455 -9.88 0.87 -18.00
CA GLN A 455 -8.83 -0.13 -17.87
C GLN A 455 -8.02 -0.17 -19.16
N ILE A 456 -6.69 -0.04 -19.05
CA ILE A 456 -5.77 -0.30 -20.16
C ILE A 456 -5.29 -1.74 -20.00
N SER A 457 -5.37 -2.56 -21.03
CA SER A 457 -4.91 -3.96 -20.99
C SER A 457 -4.01 -4.32 -22.16
N VAL A 458 -3.07 -5.23 -21.89
CA VAL A 458 -2.17 -5.83 -22.88
C VAL A 458 -2.01 -7.30 -22.55
N THR A 459 -2.32 -8.15 -23.53
CA THR A 459 -2.06 -9.59 -23.44
C THR A 459 -0.59 -9.90 -23.65
N ILE A 460 0.00 -10.67 -22.74
CA ILE A 460 1.40 -11.08 -22.74
C ILE A 460 1.42 -12.61 -22.88
N PRO A 461 1.69 -13.16 -24.08
CA PRO A 461 1.72 -14.61 -24.26
C PRO A 461 2.92 -15.22 -23.51
N ALA A 462 2.79 -16.48 -23.10
CA ALA A 462 3.84 -17.25 -22.43
C ALA A 462 5.15 -17.32 -23.26
N SER A 463 5.02 -17.28 -24.59
CA SER A 463 6.14 -17.26 -25.55
C SER A 463 6.77 -15.88 -25.77
N ALA A 464 6.26 -14.81 -25.13
CA ALA A 464 6.80 -13.46 -25.28
C ALA A 464 8.29 -13.37 -24.90
N GLY A 465 8.78 -14.25 -24.04
CA GLY A 465 10.20 -14.35 -23.67
C GLY A 465 11.13 -14.84 -24.78
N SER A 466 10.63 -15.43 -25.87
CA SER A 466 11.44 -16.10 -26.90
C SER A 466 11.57 -15.33 -28.22
N HIS A 467 11.77 -13.99 -28.17
CA HIS A 467 12.27 -13.12 -29.27
C HIS A 467 11.27 -12.27 -30.09
N SER A 468 9.95 -12.36 -29.91
CA SER A 468 9.01 -11.54 -30.72
C SER A 468 8.50 -10.26 -30.05
N MET A 469 8.56 -10.15 -28.71
CA MET A 469 7.90 -9.08 -27.96
C MET A 469 8.84 -8.47 -26.92
N ASP A 470 9.21 -7.19 -27.09
CA ASP A 470 9.91 -6.44 -26.03
C ASP A 470 8.87 -5.92 -25.01
N VAL A 471 8.49 -6.81 -24.11
CA VAL A 471 7.47 -6.58 -23.08
C VAL A 471 7.86 -5.44 -22.13
N ARG A 472 9.17 -5.18 -21.94
CA ARG A 472 9.62 -4.05 -21.11
C ARG A 472 9.21 -2.73 -21.72
N ALA A 473 9.48 -2.55 -23.02
CA ALA A 473 9.11 -1.32 -23.70
C ALA A 473 7.59 -1.11 -23.68
N VAL A 474 6.82 -2.19 -23.86
CA VAL A 474 5.36 -2.12 -23.74
C VAL A 474 4.93 -1.73 -22.33
N GLY A 475 5.54 -2.32 -21.30
CA GLY A 475 5.25 -1.95 -19.92
C GLY A 475 5.52 -0.47 -19.63
N LEU A 476 6.60 0.09 -20.17
CA LEU A 476 6.93 1.51 -20.05
C LEU A 476 5.99 2.41 -20.85
N GLU A 477 5.55 1.96 -22.01
CA GLU A 477 4.56 2.68 -22.82
C GLU A 477 3.20 2.70 -22.12
N VAL A 478 2.74 1.57 -21.58
CA VAL A 478 1.52 1.47 -20.78
C VAL A 478 1.62 2.34 -19.53
N LEU A 479 2.79 2.39 -18.86
CA LEU A 479 3.03 3.31 -17.75
C LEU A 479 2.91 4.77 -18.21
N THR A 480 3.50 5.14 -19.34
CA THR A 480 3.41 6.50 -19.90
C THR A 480 1.97 6.86 -20.25
N LEU A 481 1.24 5.97 -20.94
CA LEU A 481 -0.17 6.18 -21.27
C LEU A 481 -1.03 6.33 -20.01
N SER A 482 -0.73 5.56 -18.95
CA SER A 482 -1.44 5.70 -17.66
C SER A 482 -1.16 7.04 -16.98
N ASP A 483 0.06 7.56 -17.11
CA ASP A 483 0.48 8.83 -16.54
C ASP A 483 -0.20 10.00 -17.27
N GLU A 484 -0.26 9.93 -18.60
CA GLU A 484 -0.98 10.89 -19.44
C GLU A 484 -2.49 10.88 -19.15
N LEU A 485 -3.10 9.70 -19.07
CA LEU A 485 -4.52 9.54 -18.77
C LEU A 485 -4.86 10.05 -17.36
N SER A 486 -4.05 9.73 -16.35
CA SER A 486 -4.22 10.26 -14.99
C SER A 486 -4.11 11.79 -14.96
N THR A 487 -3.18 12.36 -15.74
CA THR A 487 -3.00 13.81 -15.85
C THR A 487 -4.20 14.48 -16.52
N LEU A 488 -4.74 13.88 -17.58
CA LEU A 488 -5.95 14.35 -18.26
C LEU A 488 -7.17 14.35 -17.32
N LEU A 489 -7.27 13.34 -16.46
CA LEU A 489 -8.37 13.16 -15.53
C LEU A 489 -8.26 14.03 -14.27
N LYS A 490 -7.14 14.73 -14.06
CA LYS A 490 -6.86 15.51 -12.84
C LYS A 490 -8.01 16.45 -12.46
N GLU A 491 -8.41 17.35 -13.35
CA GLU A 491 -9.44 18.35 -13.09
C GLU A 491 -10.83 17.71 -12.84
N PRO A 492 -11.40 16.92 -13.75
CA PRO A 492 -12.73 16.37 -13.55
C PRO A 492 -12.81 15.42 -12.36
N PHE A 493 -11.73 14.68 -12.05
CA PHE A 493 -11.68 13.79 -10.89
C PHE A 493 -11.68 14.58 -9.58
N ASN A 494 -10.91 15.67 -9.50
CA ASN A 494 -10.86 16.52 -8.32
C ASN A 494 -12.18 17.26 -8.08
N GLU A 495 -12.87 17.70 -9.14
CA GLU A 495 -14.20 18.31 -9.04
C GLU A 495 -15.26 17.32 -8.55
N ALA A 496 -15.29 16.11 -9.11
CA ALA A 496 -16.28 15.10 -8.77
C ALA A 496 -16.09 14.53 -7.35
N TYR A 497 -14.85 14.21 -6.97
CA TYR A 497 -14.56 13.50 -5.72
C TYR A 497 -13.93 14.38 -4.63
N ARG A 498 -13.81 15.69 -4.87
CA ARG A 498 -13.24 16.67 -3.92
C ARG A 498 -11.87 16.28 -3.37
N CYS A 499 -11.06 15.63 -4.20
CA CYS A 499 -9.70 15.19 -3.87
C CYS A 499 -8.68 16.35 -3.93
N VAL A 500 -9.05 17.52 -3.37
CA VAL A 500 -8.18 18.70 -3.35
C VAL A 500 -7.10 18.50 -2.26
N PRO A 501 -5.82 18.84 -2.53
CA PRO A 501 -4.76 18.72 -1.55
C PRO A 501 -5.09 19.51 -0.27
N ALA A 502 -5.06 18.84 0.88
CA ALA A 502 -5.29 19.48 2.19
C ALA A 502 -4.28 20.61 2.51
N LEU A 503 -3.18 20.70 1.76
CA LEU A 503 -2.16 21.75 1.89
C LEU A 503 -2.69 23.17 1.63
N ALA A 504 -3.81 23.34 0.93
CA ALA A 504 -4.43 24.65 0.77
C ALA A 504 -5.13 25.16 2.05
N ALA A 505 -5.56 24.26 2.95
CA ALA A 505 -6.24 24.64 4.19
C ALA A 505 -5.27 25.09 5.30
N GLY A 506 -3.99 24.74 5.22
CA GLY A 506 -2.96 25.15 6.17
C GLY A 506 -2.43 26.57 5.96
N SER A 507 -2.67 27.17 4.79
CA SER A 507 -2.25 28.55 4.46
C SER A 507 -3.26 29.60 4.94
N ALA A 508 -4.56 29.31 4.85
CA ALA A 508 -5.60 30.23 5.30
C ALA A 508 -5.66 30.35 6.83
N ALA A 509 -5.30 29.30 7.58
CA ALA A 509 -5.24 29.33 9.04
C ALA A 509 -3.95 29.97 9.60
N ALA A 510 -2.98 30.30 8.74
CA ALA A 510 -1.77 31.05 9.11
C ALA A 510 -1.88 32.55 8.75
N ALA A 511 -2.96 32.95 8.05
CA ALA A 511 -3.23 34.31 7.62
C ALA A 511 -4.45 34.96 8.31
N ALA A 512 -5.02 34.29 9.32
CA ALA A 512 -6.04 34.79 10.23
C ALA A 512 -5.56 34.59 11.66
#